data_AF-A0A7H8K691-F1
#
_entry.id   AF-A0A7H8K691-F1
#
_cell.length_a   1.000
_cell.length_b   1.000
_cell.length_c   1.000
_cell.angle_alpha   90.00
_cell.angle_beta   90.00
_cell.angle_gamma   90.00
#
_symmetry.space_group_name_H-M   'P 1'
#
loop_
_entity.id
_entity.type
_entity.pdbx_description
1 polymer ?
#
loop_
_entity_poly.entity_id
_entity_poly.type
_entity_poly.pdbx_seq_one_letter_code
_entity_poly.pdbx_strand_id
1 'polypeptide(L)'
;MRKRLALVTTEPTAADLAAIATEWPLIAAELDVLDAEITLINAEDHGGPTALDWRRLRRAEARVTRAAAEVATRTTGPDRAA
;
A
#
# COMPACT_ATOMS: atom_id res chain seq x y z
N MET A 1 -6.09 -13.46 -26.91
CA MET A 1 -7.48 -13.04 -26.61
C MET A 1 -7.45 -11.67 -25.95
N ARG A 2 -7.79 -10.59 -26.65
CA ARG A 2 -7.87 -9.24 -26.03
C ARG A 2 -9.17 -9.14 -25.24
N LYS A 3 -9.08 -9.18 -23.91
CA LYS A 3 -10.21 -8.93 -23.03
C LYS A 3 -10.54 -7.44 -23.16
N ARG A 4 -11.61 -7.10 -23.89
CA ARG A 4 -12.12 -5.72 -23.95
C ARG A 4 -12.62 -5.39 -22.55
N LEU A 5 -11.93 -4.47 -21.86
CA LEU A 5 -12.45 -3.88 -20.63
C LEU A 5 -13.72 -3.13 -21.03
N ALA A 6 -14.86 -3.52 -20.47
CA ALA A 6 -16.10 -2.78 -20.63
C ALA A 6 -15.88 -1.38 -20.02
N LEU A 7 -16.29 -0.33 -20.74
CA LEU A 7 -16.26 1.02 -20.20
C LEU A 7 -17.25 1.07 -19.02
N VAL A 8 -16.75 1.35 -17.82
CA VAL A 8 -17.58 1.66 -16.66
C VAL A 8 -18.29 2.98 -16.98
N THR A 9 -19.59 2.94 -17.20
CA THR A 9 -20.40 4.13 -17.56
C THR A 9 -20.95 4.86 -16.35
N THR A 10 -20.81 4.31 -15.15
CA THR A 10 -21.25 4.88 -13.88
C THR A 10 -20.06 5.38 -13.08
N GLU A 11 -20.07 6.67 -12.73
CA GLU A 11 -19.04 7.24 -11.86
C GLU A 11 -19.08 6.62 -10.46
N PRO A 12 -17.93 6.50 -9.76
CA PRO A 12 -17.89 6.06 -8.38
C PRO A 12 -18.73 6.96 -7.48
N THR A 13 -19.47 6.37 -6.55
CA THR A 13 -20.19 7.12 -5.53
C THR A 13 -19.23 7.69 -4.49
N ALA A 14 -19.70 8.63 -3.67
CA ALA A 14 -18.91 9.14 -2.55
C ALA A 14 -18.49 8.03 -1.56
N ALA A 15 -19.33 7.00 -1.38
CA ALA A 15 -19.00 5.84 -0.55
C ALA A 15 -17.88 4.99 -1.19
N ASP A 16 -17.92 4.79 -2.50
CA ASP A 16 -16.86 4.07 -3.23
C ASP A 16 -15.52 4.82 -3.12
N LEU A 17 -15.53 6.14 -3.28
CA LEU A 17 -14.33 6.96 -3.11
C LEU A 17 -13.80 6.96 -1.67
N ALA A 18 -14.69 6.94 -0.68
CA ALA A 18 -14.31 6.84 0.73
C ALA A 18 -13.68 5.47 1.07
N ALA A 19 -14.16 4.39 0.45
CA ALA A 19 -13.56 3.06 0.58
C ALA A 19 -12.12 3.04 0.03
N ILE A 20 -11.89 3.62 -1.16
CA ILE A 20 -10.55 3.75 -1.74
C ILE A 20 -9.64 4.60 -0.83
N ALA A 21 -10.14 5.74 -0.33
CA ALA A 21 -9.39 6.60 0.57
C ALA A 21 -9.03 5.89 1.89
N THR A 22 -9.86 4.94 2.34
CA THR A 22 -9.59 4.14 3.54
C THR A 22 -8.38 3.22 3.33
N GLU A 23 -8.23 2.64 2.14
CA GLU A 23 -7.16 1.71 1.77
C GLU A 23 -5.85 2.41 1.41
N TRP A 24 -5.91 3.64 0.91
CA TRP A 24 -4.75 4.40 0.42
C TRP A 24 -3.54 4.44 1.38
N PRO A 25 -3.70 4.65 2.70
CA PRO A 25 -2.55 4.66 3.62
C PRO A 25 -1.79 3.33 3.68
N LEU A 26 -2.47 2.19 3.51
CA LEU A 26 -1.82 0.88 3.45
C LEU A 26 -1.03 0.73 2.16
N ILE A 27 -1.64 1.07 1.03
CA ILE A 27 -0.98 1.07 -0.29
C ILE A 27 0.27 1.95 -0.26
N ALA A 28 0.18 3.16 0.31
CA ALA A 28 1.32 4.05 0.44
C ALA A 28 2.46 3.45 1.30
N ALA A 29 2.12 2.75 2.39
CA ALA A 29 3.11 2.06 3.22
C ALA A 29 3.76 0.86 2.49
N GLU A 30 3.02 0.16 1.64
CA GLU A 30 3.55 -0.93 0.80
C GLU A 30 4.48 -0.39 -0.29
N LEU A 31 4.15 0.75 -0.89
CA LEU A 31 5.04 1.46 -1.82
C LEU A 31 6.34 1.89 -1.15
N ASP A 32 6.29 2.37 0.09
CA ASP A 32 7.49 2.69 0.86
C ASP A 32 8.41 1.47 1.09
N VAL A 33 7.84 0.25 1.21
CA VAL A 33 8.62 -0.99 1.32
C VAL A 33 9.27 -1.29 -0.02
N LEU A 34 8.50 -1.24 -1.11
CA LEU A 34 9.01 -1.44 -2.46
C LEU A 34 10.15 -0.47 -2.80
N ASP A 35 10.02 0.81 -2.46
CA ASP A 35 11.08 1.80 -2.64
C ASP A 35 12.35 1.48 -1.82
N ALA A 36 12.17 0.97 -0.61
CA ALA A 36 13.29 0.52 0.22
C ALA A 36 13.96 -0.74 -0.37
N GLU A 37 13.21 -1.69 -0.89
CA GLU A 37 13.73 -2.89 -1.56
C GLU A 37 14.48 -2.54 -2.85
N ILE A 38 13.92 -1.65 -3.68
CA ILE A 38 14.59 -1.11 -4.87
C ILE A 38 15.92 -0.46 -4.47
N THR A 39 15.95 0.28 -3.37
CA THR A 39 17.19 0.88 -2.86
C THR A 39 18.22 -0.19 -2.50
N LEU A 40 17.81 -1.30 -1.87
CA LEU A 40 18.72 -2.41 -1.55
C LEU A 40 19.29 -3.08 -2.81
N ILE A 41 18.44 -3.34 -3.80
CA ILE A 41 18.86 -3.93 -5.08
C ILE A 41 19.88 -3.02 -5.78
N ASN A 42 19.60 -1.72 -5.89
CA ASN A 42 20.51 -0.77 -6.52
C ASN A 42 21.83 -0.59 -5.74
N ALA A 43 21.83 -0.84 -4.43
CA ALA A 43 23.05 -0.73 -3.63
C ALA A 43 24.07 -1.84 -3.96
N GLU A 44 23.64 -2.97 -4.54
CA GLU A 44 24.54 -4.05 -4.97
C GLU A 44 25.58 -3.56 -6.00
N ASP A 45 25.17 -2.66 -6.90
CA ASP A 45 26.05 -2.02 -7.89
C ASP A 45 27.05 -1.03 -7.27
N HIS A 46 26.91 -0.72 -5.97
CA HIS A 46 27.63 0.37 -5.27
C HIS A 46 28.36 -0.09 -4.01
N GLY A 47 28.67 -1.39 -3.89
CA GLY A 47 29.39 -1.95 -2.75
C GLY A 47 28.49 -2.54 -1.66
N GLY A 48 27.19 -2.66 -1.95
CA GLY A 48 26.20 -3.34 -1.13
C GLY A 48 25.40 -2.40 -0.20
N PRO A 49 24.30 -2.91 0.38
CA PRO A 49 23.44 -2.14 1.29
C PRO A 49 24.13 -1.61 2.55
N THR A 50 23.83 -0.37 2.93
CA THR A 50 24.32 0.23 4.17
C THR A 50 23.41 -0.10 5.36
N ALA A 51 23.91 0.12 6.59
CA ALA A 51 23.09 0.00 7.80
C ALA A 51 21.85 0.92 7.80
N LEU A 52 21.93 2.06 7.10
CA LEU A 52 20.80 2.99 6.98
C LEU A 52 19.71 2.41 6.08
N ASP A 53 20.07 1.73 4.99
CA ASP A 53 19.12 1.12 4.05
C ASP A 53 18.32 0.01 4.74
N TRP A 54 19.00 -0.85 5.51
CA TRP A 54 18.32 -1.84 6.35
C TRP A 54 17.39 -1.22 7.39
N ARG A 55 17.74 -0.05 7.94
CA ARG A 55 16.87 0.67 8.88
C ARG A 55 15.65 1.28 8.18
N ARG A 56 15.79 1.71 6.93
CA ARG A 56 14.68 2.22 6.11
C ARG A 56 13.70 1.10 5.80
N LEU A 57 14.17 -0.07 5.36
CA LEU A 57 13.33 -1.24 5.11
C LEU A 57 12.51 -1.62 6.36
N ARG A 58 13.17 -1.86 7.50
CA ARG A 58 12.46 -2.21 8.75
C ARG A 58 11.40 -1.19 9.17
N ARG A 59 11.66 0.09 8.93
CA ARG A 59 10.68 1.14 9.22
C ARG A 59 9.51 1.13 8.26
N ALA A 60 9.74 0.83 6.98
CA ALA A 60 8.68 0.70 5.99
C ALA A 60 7.78 -0.50 6.33
N GLU A 61 8.37 -1.66 6.64
CA GLU A 61 7.64 -2.85 7.09
C GLU A 61 6.78 -2.55 8.34
N ALA A 62 7.34 -1.86 9.33
CA ALA A 62 6.59 -1.45 10.51
C ALA A 62 5.44 -0.47 10.20
N ARG A 63 5.57 0.37 9.14
CA ARG A 63 4.47 1.22 8.67
C ARG A 63 3.37 0.39 8.04
N VAL A 64 3.71 -0.62 7.24
CA VAL A 64 2.74 -1.56 6.64
C VAL A 64 1.93 -2.25 7.74
N THR A 65 2.60 -2.82 8.75
CA THR A 65 1.89 -3.51 9.85
C THR A 65 0.89 -2.57 10.55
N ARG A 66 1.29 -1.33 10.82
CA ARG A 66 0.40 -0.34 11.46
C ARG A 66 -0.77 0.05 10.56
N ALA A 67 -0.50 0.37 9.30
CA ALA A 67 -1.54 0.76 8.34
C ALA A 67 -2.53 -0.38 8.08
N ALA A 68 -2.05 -1.63 8.02
CA ALA A 68 -2.89 -2.81 7.88
C ALA A 68 -3.83 -2.97 9.08
N ALA A 69 -3.34 -2.76 10.30
CA ALA A 69 -4.17 -2.78 11.51
C ALA A 69 -5.24 -1.67 11.48
N GLU A 70 -4.90 -0.47 11.02
CA GLU A 70 -5.85 0.65 10.88
C GLU A 70 -6.93 0.38 9.82
N VAL A 71 -6.58 -0.23 8.68
CA VAL A 71 -7.55 -0.62 7.64
C VAL A 71 -8.46 -1.73 8.16
N ALA A 72 -7.91 -2.76 8.82
CA ALA A 72 -8.70 -3.83 9.41
C ALA A 72 -9.70 -3.29 10.45
N THR A 73 -9.28 -2.35 11.30
CA THR A 73 -10.15 -1.71 12.30
C THR A 73 -11.29 -0.93 11.65
N ARG A 74 -11.01 -0.14 10.59
CA ARG A 74 -12.03 0.66 9.90
C ARG A 74 -13.02 -0.18 9.10
N THR A 75 -12.56 -1.26 8.49
CA THR A 75 -13.38 -2.13 7.65
C THR A 75 -14.24 -3.13 8.44
N THR A 76 -13.98 -3.33 9.73
CA THR A 76 -14.77 -4.18 10.64
C THR A 76 -15.81 -3.37 11.43
N GLY A 77 -15.91 -2.05 11.19
CA GLY A 77 -16.93 -1.18 11.77
C GLY A 77 -18.36 -1.49 11.28
N PRO A 78 -19.40 -0.90 11.90
CA PRO A 78 -20.81 -1.28 11.71
C PRO A 78 -21.35 -1.16 10.28
N ASP A 79 -20.65 -0.48 9.37
CA ASP A 79 -21.06 -0.31 7.96
C ASP A 79 -21.05 -1.62 7.15
N ARG A 80 -20.44 -2.71 7.64
CA ARG A 80 -20.50 -4.04 6.98
C ARG A 80 -21.55 -4.99 7.53
N ALA A 81 -22.30 -4.60 8.57
CA ALA A 81 -23.33 -5.44 9.19
C ALA A 81 -24.76 -5.11 8.72
N ALA A 82 -24.92 -4.22 7.74
CA ALA A 82 -26.21 -3.79 7.18
C ALA A 82 -26.39 -4.25 5.73
#